data_AF-A0A2D7FVW3-F1
#
_entry.id   AF-A0A2D7FVW3-F1
#
_cell.length_a   1.000
_cell.length_b   1.000
_cell.length_c   1.000
_cell.angle_alpha   90.00
_cell.angle_beta   90.00
_cell.angle_gamma   90.00
#
_symmetry.space_group_name_H-M   'P 1'
#
loop_
_entity.id
_entity.type
_entity.pdbx_description
1 polymer ?
#
loop_
_entity_poly.entity_id
_entity_poly.type
_entity_poly.pdbx_seq_one_letter_code
_entity_poly.pdbx_strand_id
1 'polypeptide(L)'
;HVHGSFISAGDTRLKGAGAAGIPQIVAPGCYDLVDVVGWQDLAKKWHGYPTHAHNRLITSVVLREEDCLMVADAHLERLTAASGPAALLLPLGGCGEWDRPGADLHNPKGLQAFMGRLLDGCPDHVELHRLDAHINDAPFYEAALSVLDRWLDAGVIPRPAAGA
;
A
#
# COMPACT_ATOMS: atom_id res chain seq x y z
N HIS A 1 -1.60 -10.36 -5.89
CA HIS A 1 -0.49 -10.88 -6.71
C HIS A 1 0.58 -11.59 -5.91
N VAL A 2 1.25 -10.92 -4.96
CA VAL A 2 2.34 -11.48 -4.11
C VAL A 2 1.97 -12.84 -3.51
N HIS A 3 0.72 -12.95 -3.03
CA HIS A 3 0.17 -14.17 -2.44
C HIS A 3 -0.63 -15.06 -3.40
N GLY A 4 -0.50 -14.87 -4.71
CA GLY A 4 -1.11 -15.76 -5.71
C GLY A 4 -2.65 -15.75 -5.78
N SER A 5 -3.32 -14.71 -5.26
CA SER A 5 -4.76 -14.57 -5.44
C SER A 5 -5.13 -14.23 -6.89
N PHE A 6 -6.27 -14.76 -7.34
CA PHE A 6 -6.94 -14.39 -8.59
C PHE A 6 -7.60 -13.00 -8.53
N ILE A 7 -7.92 -12.50 -7.33
CA ILE A 7 -8.38 -11.13 -7.11
C ILE A 7 -7.14 -10.26 -6.92
N SER A 8 -6.59 -9.75 -8.03
CA SER A 8 -5.24 -9.20 -8.02
C SER A 8 -5.02 -8.17 -9.12
N ALA A 9 -4.30 -7.09 -8.80
CA ALA A 9 -3.88 -6.06 -9.75
C ALA A 9 -2.74 -6.48 -10.70
N GLY A 10 -2.34 -7.76 -10.69
CA GLY A 10 -1.26 -8.29 -11.53
C GLY A 10 0.16 -8.02 -11.00
N ASP A 11 1.15 -8.51 -11.72
CA ASP A 11 2.59 -8.37 -11.44
C ASP A 11 3.15 -6.99 -11.78
N THR A 12 2.51 -6.31 -12.74
CA THR A 12 2.87 -4.97 -13.23
C THR A 12 2.44 -3.82 -12.33
N ARG A 13 1.65 -4.09 -11.28
CA ARG A 13 1.25 -3.09 -10.27
C ARG A 13 2.49 -2.35 -9.75
N LEU A 14 2.43 -1.02 -9.70
CA LEU A 14 3.51 -0.09 -9.33
C LEU A 14 4.79 -0.13 -10.21
N LYS A 15 4.85 -0.94 -11.27
CA LYS A 15 6.00 -0.97 -12.20
C LYS A 15 5.86 0.02 -13.35
N GLY A 16 4.64 0.18 -13.89
CA GLY A 16 4.38 0.96 -15.10
C GLY A 16 4.78 2.43 -15.00
N ALA A 17 4.25 3.17 -14.01
CA ALA A 17 4.56 4.59 -13.82
C ALA A 17 6.06 4.81 -13.54
N GLY A 18 6.63 3.98 -12.65
CA GLY A 18 8.05 4.03 -12.31
C GLY A 18 8.96 3.80 -13.51
N ALA A 19 8.68 2.80 -14.35
CA ALA A 19 9.47 2.54 -15.55
C ALA A 19 9.34 3.63 -16.62
N ALA A 20 8.16 4.26 -16.71
CA ALA A 20 7.88 5.34 -17.65
C ALA A 20 8.39 6.73 -17.17
N GLY A 21 9.00 6.81 -15.99
CA GLY A 21 9.45 8.09 -15.42
C GLY A 21 8.30 9.02 -15.00
N ILE A 22 7.07 8.50 -14.88
CA ILE A 22 5.90 9.28 -14.47
C ILE A 22 5.99 9.52 -12.96
N PRO A 23 5.86 10.78 -12.48
CA PRO A 23 5.83 11.06 -11.05
C PRO A 23 4.76 10.25 -10.32
N GLN A 24 5.11 9.60 -9.20
CA GLN A 24 4.20 8.73 -8.46
C GLN A 24 4.21 8.96 -6.95
N ILE A 25 3.02 9.20 -6.39
CA ILE A 25 2.78 9.23 -4.95
C ILE A 25 2.20 7.87 -4.56
N VAL A 26 2.90 7.12 -3.72
CA VAL A 26 2.57 5.74 -3.34
C VAL A 26 2.19 5.69 -1.86
N ALA A 27 1.10 4.98 -1.56
CA ALA A 27 0.71 4.65 -0.20
C ALA A 27 0.23 3.18 -0.12
N PRO A 28 0.51 2.47 0.97
CA PRO A 28 0.28 1.03 1.07
C PRO A 28 -1.14 0.68 1.58
N GLY A 29 -2.18 1.20 0.93
CA GLY A 29 -3.57 0.91 1.31
C GLY A 29 -3.92 -0.58 1.23
N CYS A 30 -4.57 -1.11 2.27
CA CYS A 30 -4.99 -2.51 2.40
C CYS A 30 -3.86 -3.54 2.10
N TYR A 31 -2.64 -3.28 2.59
CA TYR A 31 -1.47 -4.16 2.36
C TYR A 31 -1.57 -5.54 3.03
N ASP A 32 -2.40 -5.65 4.06
CA ASP A 32 -2.50 -6.75 5.02
C ASP A 32 -3.62 -7.74 4.69
N LEU A 33 -4.30 -7.59 3.55
CA LEU A 33 -5.40 -8.46 3.15
C LEU A 33 -5.10 -9.17 1.83
N VAL A 34 -5.52 -10.43 1.76
CA VAL A 34 -5.60 -11.17 0.49
C VAL A 34 -7.05 -11.60 0.26
N ASP A 35 -7.69 -10.95 -0.70
CA ASP A 35 -9.01 -11.33 -1.14
C ASP A 35 -8.96 -12.62 -1.95
N VAL A 36 -9.88 -13.54 -1.67
CA VAL A 36 -10.06 -14.82 -2.38
C VAL A 36 -11.52 -15.05 -2.71
N VAL A 37 -11.78 -16.01 -3.60
CA VAL A 37 -13.15 -16.40 -3.99
C VAL A 37 -13.87 -17.03 -2.80
N GLY A 38 -14.93 -16.37 -2.32
CA GLY A 38 -15.56 -16.70 -1.05
C GLY A 38 -16.44 -17.95 -1.03
N TRP A 39 -16.87 -18.46 -2.20
CA TRP A 39 -17.70 -19.67 -2.29
C TRP A 39 -16.89 -20.96 -2.52
N GLN A 40 -15.57 -20.88 -2.58
CA GLN A 40 -14.68 -22.03 -2.72
C GLN A 40 -14.00 -22.32 -1.39
N ASP A 41 -13.55 -23.57 -1.22
CA ASP A 41 -12.72 -23.92 -0.07
C ASP A 41 -11.41 -23.11 -0.09
N LEU A 42 -10.99 -22.65 1.08
CA LEU A 42 -9.73 -21.94 1.24
C LEU A 42 -8.56 -22.85 0.88
N ALA A 43 -7.60 -22.32 0.12
CA ALA A 43 -6.36 -23.03 -0.14
C ALA A 43 -5.66 -23.39 1.18
N LYS A 44 -5.06 -24.59 1.26
CA LYS A 44 -4.45 -25.13 2.50
C LYS A 44 -3.48 -24.16 3.20
N LYS A 45 -2.78 -23.32 2.43
CA LYS A 45 -1.85 -22.33 2.99
C LYS A 45 -2.52 -21.27 3.88
N TRP A 46 -3.82 -21.04 3.69
CA TRP A 46 -4.63 -20.10 4.48
C TRP A 46 -5.30 -20.75 5.69
N HIS A 47 -5.10 -22.05 5.93
CA HIS A 47 -5.65 -22.70 7.12
C HIS A 47 -5.11 -22.06 8.40
N GLY A 48 -6.01 -21.69 9.31
CA GLY A 48 -5.67 -21.03 10.57
C GLY A 48 -5.32 -19.54 10.44
N TYR A 49 -5.49 -18.94 9.26
CA TYR A 49 -5.47 -17.48 9.12
C TYR A 49 -6.83 -16.91 9.55
N PRO A 50 -6.87 -15.72 10.18
CA PRO A 50 -8.11 -14.98 10.35
C PRO A 50 -8.70 -14.67 8.97
N THR A 51 -10.02 -14.81 8.86
CA THR A 51 -10.73 -14.49 7.62
C THR A 51 -11.98 -13.69 7.91
N HIS A 52 -12.35 -12.84 6.96
CA HIS A 52 -13.55 -12.03 7.00
C HIS A 52 -14.35 -12.23 5.72
N ALA A 53 -15.61 -12.63 5.85
CA ALA A 53 -16.51 -12.75 4.71
C ALA A 53 -17.01 -11.35 4.31
N HIS A 54 -16.29 -10.68 3.41
CA HIS A 54 -16.63 -9.32 2.97
C HIS A 54 -17.99 -9.30 2.24
N ASN A 55 -18.21 -10.27 1.36
CA ASN A 55 -19.52 -10.52 0.76
C ASN A 55 -19.61 -11.99 0.28
N ARG A 56 -20.72 -12.38 -0.35
CA ARG A 56 -20.92 -13.76 -0.84
C ARG A 56 -19.86 -14.22 -1.87
N LEU A 57 -19.20 -13.28 -2.54
CA LEU A 57 -18.22 -13.54 -3.59
C LEU A 57 -16.77 -13.44 -3.11
N ILE A 58 -16.51 -12.69 -2.03
CA ILE A 58 -15.17 -12.32 -1.59
C ILE A 58 -15.00 -12.61 -0.10
N THR A 59 -13.96 -13.38 0.20
CA THR A 59 -13.44 -13.56 1.56
C THR A 59 -12.06 -12.94 1.63
N SER A 60 -11.81 -12.11 2.64
CA SER A 60 -10.51 -11.50 2.90
C SER A 60 -9.76 -12.32 3.93
N VAL A 61 -8.55 -12.75 3.59
CA VAL A 61 -7.61 -13.40 4.51
C VAL A 61 -6.71 -12.31 5.11
N VAL A 62 -6.63 -12.25 6.44
CA VAL A 62 -5.75 -11.31 7.14
C VAL A 62 -4.34 -11.88 7.19
N LEU A 63 -3.39 -11.16 6.60
CA LEU A 63 -1.99 -11.55 6.53
C LEU A 63 -1.32 -11.51 7.90
N ARG A 64 -0.34 -12.41 8.09
CA ARG A 64 0.54 -12.40 9.25
C ARG A 64 1.78 -11.56 8.97
N GLU A 65 2.61 -11.40 10.00
CA GLU A 65 3.84 -10.59 9.94
C GLU A 65 4.75 -11.02 8.77
N GLU A 66 4.99 -12.33 8.63
CA GLU A 66 5.83 -12.89 7.57
C GLU A 66 5.29 -12.59 6.16
N ASP A 67 3.97 -12.62 5.98
CA ASP A 67 3.32 -12.34 4.71
C ASP A 67 3.33 -10.85 4.38
N CYS A 68 3.15 -10.00 5.39
CA CYS A 68 3.26 -8.56 5.26
C CYS A 68 4.67 -8.15 4.85
N LEU A 69 5.72 -8.80 5.38
CA LEU A 69 7.10 -8.56 4.95
C LEU A 69 7.29 -8.88 3.46
N MET A 70 6.68 -9.95 2.94
CA MET A 70 6.72 -10.23 1.50
C MET A 70 6.05 -9.12 0.68
N VAL A 71 4.95 -8.53 1.17
CA VAL A 71 4.29 -7.40 0.51
C VAL A 71 5.17 -6.15 0.56
N ALA A 72 5.85 -5.89 1.69
CA ALA A 72 6.79 -4.78 1.85
C ALA A 72 7.97 -4.90 0.88
N ASP A 73 8.61 -6.07 0.83
CA ASP A 73 9.71 -6.35 -0.11
C ASP A 73 9.28 -6.11 -1.56
N ALA A 74 8.06 -6.50 -1.90
CA ALA A 74 7.51 -6.27 -3.21
C ALA A 74 7.29 -4.76 -3.51
N HIS A 75 6.95 -3.93 -2.53
CA HIS A 75 6.90 -2.47 -2.71
C HIS A 75 8.30 -1.91 -2.94
N LEU A 76 9.27 -2.32 -2.10
CA LEU A 76 10.65 -1.87 -2.19
C LEU A 76 11.30 -2.21 -3.52
N GLU A 77 11.13 -3.45 -4.02
CA GLU A 77 11.63 -3.87 -5.34
C GLU A 77 11.14 -2.93 -6.44
N ARG A 78 9.85 -2.58 -6.40
CA ARG A 78 9.20 -1.76 -7.43
C ARG A 78 9.60 -0.29 -7.34
N LEU A 79 9.70 0.24 -6.13
CA LEU A 79 10.17 1.60 -5.87
C LEU A 79 11.65 1.76 -6.25
N THR A 80 12.48 0.74 -5.98
CA THR A 80 13.89 0.71 -6.38
C THR A 80 14.05 0.82 -7.90
N ALA A 81 13.15 0.17 -8.65
CA ALA A 81 13.17 0.18 -10.11
C ALA A 81 12.55 1.44 -10.74
N ALA A 82 11.98 2.36 -9.96
CA ALA A 82 11.38 3.59 -10.48
C ALA A 82 12.45 4.57 -10.97
N SER A 83 12.27 5.12 -12.17
CA SER A 83 13.20 6.09 -12.78
C SER A 83 12.76 7.54 -12.66
N GLY A 84 11.48 7.78 -12.33
CA GLY A 84 10.91 9.12 -12.13
C GLY A 84 10.76 9.50 -10.65
N PRO A 85 10.37 10.75 -10.36
CA PRO A 85 10.11 11.21 -9.00
C PRO A 85 9.08 10.32 -8.29
N ALA A 86 9.43 9.86 -7.08
CA ALA A 86 8.58 8.99 -6.30
C ALA A 86 8.52 9.50 -4.86
N ALA A 87 7.32 9.50 -4.29
CA ALA A 87 7.09 9.74 -2.88
C ALA A 87 6.36 8.53 -2.27
N LEU A 88 6.84 8.04 -1.12
CA LEU A 88 6.20 6.98 -0.34
C LEU A 88 5.64 7.57 0.96
N LEU A 89 4.33 7.47 1.12
CA LEU A 89 3.60 7.96 2.29
C LEU A 89 3.23 6.77 3.18
N LEU A 90 3.74 6.78 4.41
CA LEU A 90 3.53 5.72 5.40
C LEU A 90 2.63 6.23 6.55
N PRO A 91 1.32 5.90 6.52
CA PRO A 91 0.42 6.17 7.63
C PRO A 91 0.65 5.14 8.75
N LEU A 92 1.38 5.54 9.79
CA LEU A 92 1.78 4.65 10.89
C LEU A 92 0.60 4.21 11.78
N GLY A 93 -0.56 4.86 11.65
CA GLY A 93 -1.77 4.53 12.39
C GLY A 93 -2.63 3.43 11.76
N GLY A 94 -2.28 2.95 10.56
CA GLY A 94 -2.98 1.88 9.84
C GLY A 94 -3.33 2.23 8.39
N CYS A 95 -3.53 1.21 7.57
CA CYS A 95 -3.67 1.35 6.11
C CYS A 95 -4.99 0.86 5.52
N GLY A 96 -5.94 0.47 6.36
CA GLY A 96 -7.26 0.00 5.92
C GLY A 96 -8.28 0.31 7.00
N GLU A 97 -9.55 0.47 6.64
CA GLU A 97 -10.58 0.94 7.58
C GLU A 97 -10.62 0.17 8.91
N TRP A 98 -10.37 -1.13 8.86
CA TRP A 98 -10.39 -2.04 10.00
C TRP A 98 -9.03 -2.25 10.67
N ASP A 99 -7.98 -1.60 10.18
CA ASP A 99 -6.64 -1.60 10.79
C ASP A 99 -6.52 -0.46 11.82
N ARG A 100 -7.41 -0.48 12.81
CA ARG A 100 -7.46 0.51 13.90
C ARG A 100 -7.64 -0.17 15.26
N PRO A 101 -7.11 0.40 16.35
CA PRO A 101 -7.30 -0.14 17.69
C PRO A 101 -8.76 -0.45 18.01
N GLY A 102 -9.04 -1.72 18.33
CA GLY A 102 -10.38 -2.20 18.70
C GLY A 102 -11.24 -2.72 17.53
N ALA A 103 -10.77 -2.62 16.28
CA ALA A 103 -11.43 -3.22 15.13
C ALA A 103 -11.04 -4.70 14.94
N ASP A 104 -11.92 -5.48 14.30
CA ASP A 104 -11.81 -6.94 14.17
C ASP A 104 -10.56 -7.42 13.41
N LEU A 105 -10.06 -6.60 12.47
CA LEU A 105 -8.92 -6.95 11.62
C LEU A 105 -7.63 -6.22 12.03
N HIS A 106 -7.62 -5.56 13.20
CA HIS A 106 -6.46 -4.81 13.63
C HIS A 106 -5.28 -5.73 13.94
N ASN A 107 -4.23 -5.62 13.12
CA ASN A 107 -3.02 -6.41 13.24
C ASN A 107 -1.81 -5.50 13.53
N PRO A 108 -1.63 -5.04 14.78
CA PRO A 108 -0.59 -4.08 15.12
C PRO A 108 0.82 -4.61 14.86
N LYS A 109 1.03 -5.93 14.99
CA LYS A 109 2.34 -6.54 14.70
C LYS A 109 2.63 -6.60 13.21
N GLY A 110 1.63 -6.96 12.40
CA GLY A 110 1.73 -6.91 10.93
C GLY A 110 2.04 -5.50 10.43
N LEU A 111 1.36 -4.50 10.99
CA LEU A 111 1.61 -3.08 10.71
C LEU A 111 3.02 -2.65 11.08
N GLN A 112 3.46 -2.97 12.30
CA GLN A 112 4.81 -2.64 12.75
C GLN A 112 5.88 -3.28 11.87
N ALA A 113 5.73 -4.57 11.54
CA ALA A 113 6.68 -5.29 10.68
C ALA A 113 6.72 -4.70 9.26
N PHE A 114 5.56 -4.44 8.68
CA PHE A 114 5.43 -3.86 7.34
C PHE A 114 6.04 -2.45 7.26
N MET A 115 5.65 -1.57 8.18
CA MET A 115 6.15 -0.19 8.23
C MET A 115 7.65 -0.16 8.50
N GLY A 116 8.14 -0.92 9.48
CA GLY A 116 9.57 -1.02 9.77
C GLY A 116 10.35 -1.46 8.53
N ARG A 117 9.87 -2.47 7.81
CA ARG A 117 10.53 -2.95 6.59
C ARG A 117 10.58 -1.88 5.49
N LEU A 118 9.49 -1.14 5.26
CA LEU A 118 9.47 -0.05 4.29
C LEU A 118 10.38 1.12 4.69
N LEU A 119 10.42 1.45 5.98
CA LEU A 119 11.26 2.51 6.52
C LEU A 119 12.76 2.20 6.38
N ASP A 120 13.14 0.96 6.64
CA ASP A 120 14.54 0.53 6.61
C ASP A 120 15.06 0.30 5.18
N GLY A 121 14.17 -0.08 4.26
CA GLY A 121 14.53 -0.45 2.89
C GLY A 121 14.19 0.59 1.83
N CYS A 122 13.63 1.74 2.20
CA CYS A 122 13.24 2.77 1.24
C CYS A 122 14.48 3.26 0.45
N PRO A 123 14.46 3.25 -0.90
CA PRO A 123 15.58 3.73 -1.69
C PRO A 123 15.83 5.23 -1.50
N ASP A 124 17.09 5.66 -1.54
CA ASP A 124 17.48 7.07 -1.33
C ASP A 124 16.85 8.06 -2.33
N HIS A 125 16.47 7.59 -3.53
CA HIS A 125 15.83 8.43 -4.55
C HIS A 125 14.30 8.59 -4.36
N VAL A 126 13.73 7.94 -3.35
CA VAL A 126 12.30 8.01 -3.02
C VAL A 126 12.11 8.95 -1.83
N GLU A 127 11.25 9.95 -1.99
CA GLU A 127 10.88 10.83 -0.89
C GLU A 127 10.00 10.10 0.12
N LEU A 128 10.49 9.91 1.34
CA LEU A 128 9.80 9.15 2.38
C LEU A 128 9.07 10.05 3.37
N HIS A 129 7.75 9.87 3.50
CA HIS A 129 6.92 10.58 4.48
C HIS A 129 6.42 9.62 5.55
N ARG A 130 6.79 9.90 6.81
CA ARG A 130 6.30 9.19 8.00
C ARG A 130 5.17 10.00 8.62
N LEU A 131 3.98 9.44 8.70
CA LEU A 131 2.78 10.15 9.14
C LEU A 131 2.21 9.46 10.38
N ASP A 132 2.14 10.18 11.50
CA ASP A 132 1.46 9.72 12.71
C ASP A 132 -0.06 9.89 12.55
N ALA A 133 -0.62 9.13 11.61
CA ALA A 133 -2.01 9.18 11.20
C ALA A 133 -2.42 7.84 10.58
N HIS A 134 -3.72 7.54 10.59
CA HIS A 134 -4.28 6.47 9.78
C HIS A 134 -4.52 6.96 8.33
N ILE A 135 -4.52 6.06 7.36
CA ILE A 135 -4.67 6.39 5.93
C ILE A 135 -5.98 7.17 5.61
N ASN A 136 -7.02 6.96 6.42
CA ASN A 136 -8.32 7.61 6.26
C ASN A 136 -8.47 8.91 7.07
N ASP A 137 -7.43 9.36 7.77
CA ASP A 137 -7.46 10.59 8.56
C ASP A 137 -7.03 11.79 7.72
N ALA A 138 -7.49 12.99 8.10
CA ALA A 138 -7.17 14.23 7.39
C ALA A 138 -5.68 14.50 7.17
N PRO A 139 -4.80 14.29 8.16
CA PRO A 139 -3.37 14.51 7.99
C PRO A 139 -2.75 13.67 6.86
N PHE A 140 -3.33 12.51 6.53
CA PHE A 140 -2.83 11.67 5.44
C PHE A 140 -3.12 12.29 4.07
N TYR A 141 -4.37 12.68 3.79
CA TYR A 141 -4.69 13.27 2.49
C TYR A 141 -4.07 14.67 2.34
N GLU A 142 -3.90 15.42 3.43
CA GLU A 142 -3.20 16.71 3.42
C GLU A 142 -1.73 16.54 3.04
N ALA A 143 -1.05 15.50 3.55
CA ALA A 143 0.32 15.19 3.16
C ALA A 143 0.43 14.80 1.68
N ALA A 144 -0.52 14.01 1.16
CA ALA A 144 -0.55 13.64 -0.26
C ALA A 144 -0.74 14.87 -1.17
N LEU A 145 -1.65 15.78 -0.80
CA LEU A 145 -1.86 17.04 -1.53
C LEU A 145 -0.63 17.94 -1.45
N SER A 146 0.02 18.02 -0.29
CA SER A 146 1.25 18.80 -0.12
C SER A 146 2.39 18.31 -1.02
N VAL A 147 2.54 17.01 -1.24
CA VAL A 147 3.50 16.45 -2.21
C VAL A 147 3.15 16.88 -3.63
N LEU A 148 1.87 16.74 -4.03
CA LEU A 148 1.40 17.14 -5.35
C LEU A 148 1.63 18.64 -5.61
N ASP A 149 1.27 19.50 -4.66
CA ASP A 149 1.45 20.95 -4.75
C ASP A 149 2.92 21.32 -4.94
N ARG A 150 3.84 20.72 -4.16
CA ARG A 150 5.29 20.93 -4.35
C ARG A 150 5.77 20.49 -5.73
N TRP A 151 5.26 19.37 -6.25
CA TRP A 151 5.62 18.91 -7.60
C TRP A 151 5.08 19.82 -8.70
N LEU A 152 3.90 20.43 -8.52
CA LEU A 152 3.38 21.44 -9.43
C LEU A 152 4.22 22.72 -9.39
N ASP A 153 4.61 23.18 -8.20
CA ASP A 153 5.43 24.39 -8.02
C ASP A 153 6.86 24.21 -8.55
N ALA A 154 7.43 23.02 -8.40
CA ALA A 154 8.74 22.67 -8.93
C ALA A 154 8.74 22.35 -10.44
N GLY A 155 7.56 22.30 -11.08
CA GLY A 155 7.43 21.94 -12.50
C GLY A 155 7.70 20.46 -12.80
N VAL A 156 7.70 19.60 -11.78
CA VAL A 156 7.78 18.12 -11.93
C VAL A 156 6.51 17.60 -12.60
N ILE A 157 5.36 18.14 -12.20
CA ILE A 157 4.07 17.92 -12.84
C ILE A 157 3.65 19.24 -13.51
N PRO A 158 3.23 19.22 -14.79
CA PRO A 158 2.72 20.41 -15.44
C PRO A 158 1.38 20.82 -14.81
N ARG A 159 1.20 22.11 -14.53
CA ARG A 159 -0.13 22.63 -14.17
C ARG A 159 -1.07 22.43 -15.37
N PRO A 160 -2.31 21.94 -15.16
CA PRO A 160 -3.27 21.85 -16.24
C PRO A 160 -3.45 23.23 -16.86
N ALA A 161 -3.54 23.27 -18.20
CA ALA A 161 -3.84 24.52 -18.89
C ALA A 161 -5.16 25.09 -18.34
N ALA A 162 -5.20 26.38 -18.06
CA ALA A 162 -6.41 27.02 -17.57
C ALA A 162 -7.51 26.92 -18.65
N GLY A 163 -8.49 26.04 -18.45
CA GLY A 163 -9.71 25.94 -19.25
C GLY A 163 -9.71 24.86 -20.35
N ALA A 164 -9.76 23.59 -19.98
CA ALA A 164 -10.32 22.52 -20.83
C ALA A 164 -11.68 22.09 -20.29
#